data_AF-A0A522PVM4-F1
#
_entry.id   AF-A0A522PVM4-F1
#
_cell.length_a   1.000
_cell.length_b   1.000
_cell.length_c   1.000
_cell.angle_alpha   90.00
_cell.angle_beta   90.00
_cell.angle_gamma   90.00
#
_symmetry.space_group_name_H-M   'P 1'
#
loop_
_entity.id
_entity.type
_entity.pdbx_description
1 polymer ?
#
loop_
_entity_poly.entity_id
_entity_poly.type
_entity_poly.pdbx_seq_one_letter_code
_entity_poly.pdbx_strand_id
1 'polypeptide(L)'
;MKRNSLPLAFGLAMFLAIAPLCALAQDQDYLTSAEADKLRDAQDPSERIKVYVAFQQDRLGRMVAADESTGDSKGSVGGLLNQYISINNELKDWIQYQFDHDGDMRKGLRVLLDEGPKQLEMLRHMEGSTGAGASAYSNSLRDAVADMNDTLDGATQALAAQQKKFPEMAESAKADEHELKKERKEQKKLNKKEREMRNQHRKNENSDDSGGN
;
A
#
# COMPACT_ATOMS: atom_id res chain seq x y z
N MET A 1 73.65 34.70 7.03
CA MET A 1 73.87 33.87 5.82
C MET A 1 72.51 33.27 5.45
N LYS A 2 71.85 33.79 4.40
CA LYS A 2 71.72 33.16 3.07
C LYS A 2 70.96 31.81 3.13
N ARG A 3 69.67 31.75 2.77
CA ARG A 3 69.05 31.36 1.45
C ARG A 3 68.18 30.11 1.73
N ASN A 4 67.05 29.75 1.11
CA ASN A 4 66.15 30.29 0.10
C ASN A 4 64.83 29.46 0.18
N SER A 5 63.78 30.05 -0.37
CA SER A 5 62.46 29.55 -0.80
C SER A 5 62.44 28.34 -1.77
N LEU A 6 61.41 27.48 -1.71
CA LEU A 6 60.30 27.27 -2.69
C LEU A 6 59.51 25.95 -2.36
N PRO A 7 58.21 25.84 -2.70
CA PRO A 7 57.31 24.77 -2.28
C PRO A 7 57.24 23.63 -3.31
N LEU A 8 57.05 22.39 -2.82
CA LEU A 8 56.75 21.25 -3.68
C LEU A 8 55.25 20.97 -3.63
N ALA A 9 54.57 21.37 -4.70
CA ALA A 9 53.23 20.91 -5.02
C ALA A 9 53.29 19.42 -5.40
N PHE A 10 52.53 18.58 -4.72
CA PHE A 10 52.05 17.31 -5.25
C PHE A 10 50.58 17.19 -4.89
N GLY A 11 49.74 17.52 -5.86
CA GLY A 11 48.35 17.13 -5.84
C GLY A 11 48.24 15.62 -6.08
N LEU A 12 47.44 14.95 -5.27
CA LEU A 12 46.82 13.69 -5.65
C LEU A 12 45.42 13.63 -5.03
N ALA A 13 44.46 14.00 -5.86
CA ALA A 13 43.10 13.48 -5.94
C ALA A 13 42.59 12.69 -4.73
N MET A 14 41.91 13.37 -3.80
CA MET A 14 40.89 12.74 -2.97
C MET A 14 39.64 12.54 -3.84
N PHE A 15 39.67 11.53 -4.71
CA PHE A 15 38.47 11.09 -5.39
C PHE A 15 37.56 10.47 -4.34
N LEU A 16 36.47 11.18 -4.09
CA LEU A 16 35.26 10.78 -3.40
C LEU A 16 34.88 9.35 -3.83
N ALA A 17 35.23 8.35 -3.03
CA ALA A 17 34.65 7.03 -3.14
C ALA A 17 33.22 7.10 -2.58
N ILE A 18 32.30 7.66 -3.36
CA ILE A 18 30.89 7.30 -3.25
C ILE A 18 30.84 5.85 -3.72
N ALA A 19 31.07 4.92 -2.78
CA ALA A 19 30.72 3.54 -3.02
C ALA A 19 29.23 3.53 -3.39
N PRO A 20 28.84 2.93 -4.53
CA PRO A 20 27.44 2.66 -4.73
C PRO A 20 27.08 1.66 -3.63
N LEU A 21 26.31 2.10 -2.64
CA LEU A 21 25.35 1.22 -1.96
C LEU A 21 24.31 0.81 -3.01
N CYS A 22 24.74 0.15 -4.08
CA CYS A 22 23.91 -0.86 -4.71
C CYS A 22 23.83 -1.94 -3.65
N ALA A 23 22.83 -1.78 -2.79
CA ALA A 23 22.28 -2.82 -1.96
C ALA A 23 22.43 -4.12 -2.74
N LEU A 24 23.13 -5.07 -2.12
CA LEU A 24 22.93 -6.46 -2.45
C LEU A 24 21.42 -6.65 -2.45
N ALA A 25 20.83 -6.71 -3.63
CA ALA A 25 19.55 -7.35 -3.81
C ALA A 25 19.85 -8.80 -3.41
N GLN A 26 19.74 -9.10 -2.11
CA GLN A 26 19.41 -10.45 -1.72
C GLN A 26 18.22 -10.78 -2.62
N ASP A 27 18.34 -11.83 -3.44
CA ASP A 27 17.18 -12.45 -4.05
C ASP A 27 16.28 -12.83 -2.88
N GLN A 28 15.35 -11.94 -2.56
CA GLN A 28 14.32 -12.18 -1.58
C GLN A 28 13.44 -13.23 -2.26
N ASP A 29 13.56 -14.50 -1.91
CA ASP A 29 12.84 -15.63 -2.53
C ASP A 29 11.30 -15.44 -2.53
N TYR A 30 10.79 -14.41 -1.83
CA TYR A 30 9.39 -14.02 -1.78
C TYR A 30 8.99 -12.83 -2.66
N LEU A 31 9.91 -12.09 -3.25
CA LEU A 31 9.64 -11.00 -4.19
C LEU A 31 10.24 -11.29 -5.57
N THR A 32 9.47 -10.97 -6.61
CA THR A 32 10.02 -10.86 -7.96
C THR A 32 10.87 -9.59 -8.09
N SER A 33 11.77 -9.54 -9.07
CA SER A 33 12.60 -8.36 -9.31
C SER A 33 11.77 -7.08 -9.51
N ALA A 34 10.64 -7.18 -10.23
CA ALA A 34 9.74 -6.06 -10.46
C ALA A 34 9.01 -5.60 -9.16
N GLU A 35 8.72 -6.52 -8.25
CA GLU A 35 8.15 -6.18 -6.94
C GLU A 35 9.19 -5.51 -6.03
N ALA A 36 10.43 -5.99 -6.07
CA ALA A 36 11.54 -5.35 -5.38
C ALA A 36 11.76 -3.92 -5.90
N ASP A 37 11.66 -3.69 -7.21
CA ASP A 37 11.77 -2.36 -7.80
C ASP A 37 10.64 -1.43 -7.35
N LYS A 38 9.38 -1.91 -7.27
CA LYS A 38 8.27 -1.12 -6.72
C LYS A 38 8.52 -0.70 -5.26
N LEU A 39 9.12 -1.56 -4.44
CA LEU A 39 9.48 -1.20 -3.06
C LEU A 39 10.64 -0.19 -3.01
N ARG A 40 11.58 -0.27 -3.97
CA ARG A 40 12.63 0.74 -4.13
C ARG A 40 12.06 2.09 -4.56
N ASP A 41 11.04 2.10 -5.39
CA ASP A 41 10.42 3.36 -5.85
C ASP A 41 9.49 3.98 -4.80
N ALA A 42 8.88 3.15 -3.94
CA ALA A 42 8.02 3.59 -2.84
C ALA A 42 8.84 4.10 -1.64
N GLN A 43 9.43 5.30 -1.78
CA GLN A 43 10.21 5.95 -0.72
C GLN A 43 9.33 6.55 0.41
N ASP A 44 8.08 6.91 0.10
CA ASP A 44 7.14 7.39 1.12
C ASP A 44 6.66 6.24 2.03
N PRO A 45 6.70 6.40 3.38
CA PRO A 45 6.30 5.37 4.32
C PRO A 45 4.89 4.82 4.09
N SER A 46 3.94 5.71 3.80
CA SER A 46 2.54 5.35 3.55
C SER A 46 2.38 4.60 2.22
N GLU A 47 3.05 5.04 1.16
CA GLU A 47 3.00 4.35 -0.14
C GLU A 47 3.62 2.96 -0.06
N ARG A 48 4.74 2.78 0.64
CA ARG A 48 5.38 1.46 0.77
C ARG A 48 4.51 0.44 1.50
N ILE A 49 3.76 0.87 2.52
CA ILE A 49 2.75 0.02 3.18
C ILE A 49 1.71 -0.47 2.16
N LYS A 50 1.19 0.40 1.30
CA LYS A 50 0.21 0.01 0.27
C LYS A 50 0.78 -1.00 -0.72
N VAL A 51 2.06 -0.85 -1.08
CA VAL A 51 2.76 -1.79 -1.97
C VAL A 51 2.83 -3.18 -1.33
N TYR A 52 3.23 -3.27 -0.05
CA TYR A 52 3.23 -4.55 0.66
C TYR A 52 1.82 -5.18 0.73
N VAL A 53 0.79 -4.39 1.08
CA VAL A 53 -0.61 -4.86 1.11
C VAL A 53 -1.06 -5.42 -0.24
N ALA A 54 -0.66 -4.79 -1.35
CA ALA A 54 -0.96 -5.27 -2.68
C ALA A 54 -0.24 -6.59 -3.01
N PHE A 55 1.00 -6.78 -2.56
CA PHE A 55 1.71 -8.05 -2.76
C PHE A 55 1.09 -9.18 -1.94
N GLN A 56 0.67 -8.90 -0.70
CA GLN A 56 -0.10 -9.85 0.11
C GLN A 56 -1.36 -10.29 -0.62
N GLN A 57 -2.10 -9.34 -1.17
CA GLN A 57 -3.32 -9.62 -1.94
C GLN A 57 -3.04 -10.47 -3.19
N ASP A 58 -1.95 -10.20 -3.91
CA ASP A 58 -1.54 -11.00 -5.08
C ASP A 58 -1.27 -12.46 -4.68
N ARG A 59 -0.50 -12.70 -3.61
CA ARG A 59 -0.22 -14.06 -3.13
C ARG A 59 -1.50 -14.79 -2.73
N LEU A 60 -2.40 -14.12 -2.01
CA LEU A 60 -3.72 -14.68 -1.66
C LEU A 60 -4.54 -15.04 -2.90
N GLY A 61 -4.62 -14.13 -3.88
CA GLY A 61 -5.34 -14.39 -5.12
C GLY A 61 -4.80 -15.59 -5.90
N ARG A 62 -3.48 -15.74 -5.94
CA ARG A 62 -2.81 -16.90 -6.56
C ARG A 62 -3.05 -18.19 -5.80
N MET A 63 -3.11 -18.16 -4.46
CA MET A 63 -3.47 -19.34 -3.66
C MET A 63 -4.90 -19.79 -3.91
N VAL A 64 -5.86 -18.87 -3.96
CA VAL A 64 -7.27 -19.19 -4.28
C VAL A 64 -7.38 -19.80 -5.68
N ALA A 65 -6.75 -19.19 -6.68
CA ALA A 65 -6.75 -19.73 -8.04
C ALA A 65 -6.10 -21.13 -8.13
N ALA A 66 -5.08 -21.39 -7.32
CA ALA A 66 -4.42 -22.69 -7.25
C ALA A 66 -5.33 -23.76 -6.62
N ASP A 67 -6.12 -23.41 -5.60
CA ASP A 67 -7.08 -24.30 -4.93
C ASP A 67 -8.24 -24.70 -5.86
N GLU A 68 -8.69 -23.78 -6.72
CA GLU A 68 -9.74 -24.05 -7.73
C GLU A 68 -9.26 -24.94 -8.90
N SER A 69 -7.94 -25.08 -9.08
CA SER A 69 -7.37 -25.85 -10.19
C SER A 69 -7.24 -27.35 -9.85
N THR A 70 -7.68 -28.23 -10.76
CA THR A 70 -7.68 -29.71 -10.58
C THR A 70 -6.30 -30.38 -10.76
N GLY A 71 -5.21 -29.61 -10.76
CA GLY A 71 -3.84 -30.07 -11.03
C GLY A 71 -2.98 -30.28 -9.76
N ASP A 72 -1.68 -30.49 -9.94
CA ASP A 72 -0.68 -30.63 -8.86
C ASP A 72 -0.32 -29.25 -8.24
N SER A 73 -1.35 -28.52 -7.81
CA SER A 73 -1.27 -27.15 -7.31
C SER A 73 -0.82 -27.08 -5.84
N LYS A 74 -0.73 -28.21 -5.12
CA LYS A 74 -0.39 -28.25 -3.69
C LYS A 74 1.00 -27.69 -3.37
N GLY A 75 2.01 -27.99 -4.21
CA GLY A 75 3.35 -27.41 -4.08
C GLY A 75 3.37 -25.89 -4.28
N SER A 76 2.41 -25.36 -5.03
CA SER A 76 2.30 -23.91 -5.29
C SER A 76 1.68 -23.15 -4.12
N VAL A 77 0.68 -23.71 -3.42
CA VAL A 77 0.00 -23.03 -2.30
C VAL A 77 0.93 -22.85 -1.09
N GLY A 78 1.65 -23.90 -0.68
CA GLY A 78 2.58 -23.80 0.45
C GLY A 78 3.71 -22.79 0.21
N GLY A 79 4.24 -22.75 -1.03
CA GLY A 79 5.22 -21.73 -1.43
C GLY A 79 4.66 -20.32 -1.36
N LEU A 80 3.48 -20.08 -1.95
CA LEU A 80 2.82 -18.78 -1.92
C LEU A 80 2.49 -18.32 -0.50
N LEU A 81 2.10 -19.24 0.39
CA LEU A 81 1.83 -18.94 1.79
C LEU A 81 3.10 -18.50 2.52
N ASN A 82 4.22 -19.17 2.30
CA ASN A 82 5.51 -18.74 2.87
C ASN A 82 5.93 -17.36 2.36
N GLN A 83 5.66 -17.06 1.09
CA GLN A 83 5.90 -15.72 0.55
C GLN A 83 5.00 -14.68 1.20
N TYR A 84 3.71 -14.98 1.37
CA TYR A 84 2.76 -14.11 2.07
C TYR A 84 3.22 -13.80 3.51
N ILE A 85 3.64 -14.81 4.27
CA ILE A 85 4.14 -14.65 5.65
C ILE A 85 5.38 -13.75 5.65
N SER A 86 6.32 -14.00 4.73
CA SER A 86 7.54 -13.19 4.61
C SER A 86 7.22 -11.73 4.30
N ILE A 87 6.30 -11.46 3.37
CA ILE A 87 5.83 -10.11 3.04
C ILE A 87 5.17 -9.45 4.26
N ASN A 88 4.36 -10.19 5.02
CA ASN A 88 3.70 -9.67 6.22
C ASN A 88 4.69 -9.27 7.31
N ASN A 89 5.74 -10.08 7.53
CA ASN A 89 6.78 -9.77 8.49
C ASN A 89 7.59 -8.52 8.10
N GLU A 90 7.94 -8.39 6.82
CA GLU A 90 8.62 -7.20 6.30
C GLU A 90 7.75 -5.93 6.38
N LEU A 91 6.44 -6.07 6.16
CA LEU A 91 5.49 -4.99 6.39
C LEU A 91 5.49 -4.55 7.86
N LYS A 92 5.45 -5.53 8.79
CA LYS A 92 5.49 -5.25 10.23
C LYS A 92 6.79 -4.55 10.63
N ASP A 93 7.93 -5.04 10.16
CA ASP A 93 9.24 -4.45 10.43
C ASP A 93 9.35 -3.04 9.84
N TRP A 94 8.83 -2.81 8.63
CA TRP A 94 8.76 -1.47 8.04
C TRP A 94 7.89 -0.52 8.85
N ILE A 95 6.70 -0.96 9.30
CA ILE A 95 5.82 -0.16 10.16
C ILE A 95 6.55 0.21 11.45
N GLN A 96 7.18 -0.77 12.11
CA GLN A 96 7.90 -0.54 13.35
C GLN A 96 9.06 0.45 13.14
N TYR A 97 9.89 0.23 12.12
CA TYR A 97 11.00 1.12 11.79
C TYR A 97 10.53 2.55 11.56
N GLN A 98 9.49 2.74 10.76
CA GLN A 98 8.96 4.08 10.47
C GLN A 98 8.27 4.71 11.67
N PHE A 99 7.65 3.91 12.54
CA PHE A 99 7.10 4.39 13.79
C PHE A 99 8.20 4.96 14.70
N ASP A 100 9.32 4.26 14.82
CA ASP A 100 10.46 4.67 15.64
C ASP A 100 11.21 5.89 15.08
N HIS A 101 11.05 6.17 13.77
CA HIS A 101 11.70 7.27 13.06
C HIS A 101 10.73 8.40 12.65
N ASP A 102 9.54 8.46 13.23
CA ASP A 102 8.55 9.52 13.00
C ASP A 102 8.05 9.66 11.54
N GLY A 103 8.13 8.58 10.75
CA GLY A 103 7.59 8.55 9.40
C GLY A 103 6.05 8.62 9.39
N ASP A 104 5.46 9.50 8.59
CA ASP A 104 3.99 9.60 8.49
C ASP A 104 3.41 8.41 7.69
N MET A 105 2.81 7.46 8.42
CA MET A 105 2.24 6.25 7.85
C MET A 105 0.72 6.27 7.83
N ARG A 106 0.07 7.36 8.26
CA ARG A 106 -1.37 7.35 8.55
C ARG A 106 -2.22 7.01 7.33
N LYS A 107 -1.77 7.33 6.11
CA LYS A 107 -2.49 6.96 4.88
C LYS A 107 -2.32 5.47 4.58
N GLY A 108 -1.10 4.95 4.70
CA GLY A 108 -0.79 3.53 4.51
C GLY A 108 -1.48 2.64 5.54
N LEU A 109 -1.39 3.00 6.83
CA LEU A 109 -2.03 2.27 7.93
C LEU A 109 -3.56 2.18 7.76
N ARG A 110 -4.21 3.23 7.26
CA ARG A 110 -5.66 3.16 6.96
C ARG A 110 -5.97 2.18 5.83
N VAL A 111 -5.13 2.07 4.82
CA VAL A 111 -5.30 1.08 3.75
C VAL A 111 -5.12 -0.33 4.30
N LEU A 112 -4.07 -0.56 5.10
CA LEU A 112 -3.86 -1.85 5.78
C LEU A 112 -5.06 -2.23 6.67
N LEU A 113 -5.61 -1.28 7.43
CA LEU A 113 -6.77 -1.54 8.28
C LEU A 113 -8.09 -1.72 7.51
N ASP A 114 -8.17 -1.30 6.24
CA ASP A 114 -9.34 -1.54 5.38
C ASP A 114 -9.23 -2.86 4.59
N GLU A 115 -8.03 -3.22 4.12
CA GLU A 115 -7.81 -4.42 3.30
C GLU A 115 -7.43 -5.65 4.13
N GLY A 116 -6.66 -5.48 5.19
CA GLY A 116 -6.16 -6.58 6.02
C GLY A 116 -7.24 -7.47 6.63
N PRO A 117 -8.40 -6.95 7.10
CA PRO A 117 -9.51 -7.80 7.55
C PRO A 117 -10.07 -8.71 6.44
N LYS A 118 -10.09 -8.24 5.19
CA LYS A 118 -10.53 -9.04 4.03
C LYS A 118 -9.52 -10.15 3.73
N GLN A 119 -8.23 -9.82 3.79
CA GLN A 119 -7.13 -10.78 3.65
C GLN A 119 -7.16 -11.86 4.74
N LEU A 120 -7.43 -11.45 5.99
CA LEU A 120 -7.61 -12.36 7.12
C LEU A 120 -8.79 -13.32 6.93
N GLU A 121 -9.90 -12.83 6.38
CA GLU A 121 -11.05 -13.67 6.04
C GLU A 121 -10.68 -14.72 4.98
N MET A 122 -9.92 -14.35 3.95
CA MET A 122 -9.42 -15.30 2.95
C MET A 122 -8.52 -16.38 3.57
N LEU A 123 -7.59 -16.00 4.46
CA LEU A 123 -6.74 -16.96 5.17
C LEU A 123 -7.57 -17.95 6.00
N ARG A 124 -8.57 -17.47 6.75
CA ARG A 124 -9.47 -18.31 7.55
C ARG A 124 -10.33 -19.22 6.69
N HIS A 125 -10.77 -18.75 5.53
CA HIS A 125 -11.50 -19.59 4.58
C HIS A 125 -10.64 -20.76 4.09
N MET A 126 -9.38 -20.50 3.75
CA MET A 126 -8.42 -21.54 3.38
C MET A 126 -8.08 -22.48 4.55
N GLU A 127 -8.19 -22.03 5.81
CA GLU A 127 -7.97 -22.88 7.00
C GLU A 127 -9.14 -23.84 7.22
N GLY A 128 -10.36 -23.38 6.93
CA GLY A 128 -11.58 -24.16 7.04
C GLY A 128 -11.85 -25.12 5.88
N SER A 129 -11.14 -25.01 4.76
CA SER A 129 -11.35 -25.89 3.60
C SER A 129 -10.69 -27.27 3.85
N THR A 130 -11.49 -28.34 3.82
CA THR A 130 -11.11 -29.71 4.21
C THR A 130 -10.56 -30.55 3.06
N GLY A 131 -9.93 -29.93 2.06
CA GLY A 131 -9.31 -30.65 0.95
C GLY A 131 -8.08 -31.46 1.40
N ALA A 132 -7.76 -32.56 0.72
CA ALA A 132 -6.58 -33.41 1.01
C ALA A 132 -5.22 -32.67 0.89
N GLY A 133 -5.20 -31.38 0.54
CA GLY A 133 -4.03 -30.49 0.59
C GLY A 133 -3.94 -29.65 1.87
N ALA A 134 -5.05 -29.38 2.54
CA ALA A 134 -5.13 -28.47 3.70
C ALA A 134 -4.29 -28.93 4.91
N SER A 135 -4.09 -30.24 5.05
CA SER A 135 -3.23 -30.79 6.12
C SER A 135 -1.74 -30.48 5.94
N ALA A 136 -1.26 -30.19 4.73
CA ALA A 136 0.17 -30.05 4.47
C ALA A 136 0.72 -28.67 4.91
N TYR A 137 -0.14 -27.65 4.97
CA TYR A 137 0.23 -26.27 5.31
C TYR A 137 -0.63 -25.69 6.44
N SER A 138 -1.38 -26.51 7.16
CA SER A 138 -2.30 -26.07 8.22
C SER A 138 -1.62 -25.24 9.31
N ASN A 139 -0.42 -25.66 9.75
CA ASN A 139 0.35 -24.93 10.75
C ASN A 139 0.77 -23.55 10.22
N SER A 140 1.37 -23.49 9.02
CA SER A 140 1.76 -22.24 8.38
C SER A 140 0.58 -21.30 8.17
N LEU A 141 -0.61 -21.85 7.91
CA LEU A 141 -1.81 -21.05 7.71
C LEU A 141 -2.33 -20.47 9.03
N ARG A 142 -2.31 -21.27 10.10
CA ARG A 142 -2.60 -20.79 11.45
C ARG A 142 -1.62 -19.70 11.90
N ASP A 143 -0.34 -19.88 11.59
CA ASP A 143 0.70 -18.88 11.85
C ASP A 143 0.44 -17.61 11.05
N ALA A 144 0.11 -17.71 9.75
CA ALA A 144 -0.23 -16.55 8.92
C ALA A 144 -1.47 -15.78 9.43
N VAL A 145 -2.48 -16.51 9.92
CA VAL A 145 -3.66 -15.91 10.58
C VAL A 145 -3.24 -15.17 11.85
N ALA A 146 -2.42 -15.79 12.71
CA ALA A 146 -1.92 -15.15 13.92
C ALA A 146 -1.09 -13.90 13.62
N ASP A 147 -0.15 -13.99 12.67
CA ASP A 147 0.73 -12.91 12.26
C ASP A 147 -0.04 -11.73 11.65
N MET A 148 -1.08 -11.99 10.84
CA MET A 148 -1.92 -10.92 10.29
C MET A 148 -2.77 -10.25 11.39
N ASN A 149 -3.25 -10.98 12.39
CA ASN A 149 -3.92 -10.36 13.55
C ASN A 149 -2.96 -9.45 14.33
N ASP A 150 -1.75 -9.94 14.64
CA ASP A 150 -0.70 -9.15 15.31
C ASP A 150 -0.36 -7.88 14.51
N THR A 151 -0.28 -8.01 13.18
CA THR A 151 -0.02 -6.89 12.27
C THR A 151 -1.14 -5.85 12.29
N LEU A 152 -2.41 -6.28 12.31
CA LEU A 152 -3.57 -5.40 12.40
C LEU A 152 -3.66 -4.68 13.75
N ASP A 153 -3.37 -5.39 14.84
CA ASP A 153 -3.32 -4.82 16.18
C ASP A 153 -2.20 -3.77 16.29
N GLY A 154 -1.00 -4.10 15.80
CA GLY A 154 0.13 -3.18 15.72
C GLY A 154 -0.19 -1.94 14.86
N ALA A 155 -0.80 -2.12 13.69
CA ALA A 155 -1.21 -1.03 12.81
C ALA A 155 -2.25 -0.11 13.47
N THR A 156 -3.19 -0.68 14.23
CA THR A 156 -4.19 0.09 14.99
C THR A 156 -3.53 0.95 16.05
N GLN A 157 -2.59 0.38 16.81
CA GLN A 157 -1.84 1.11 17.84
C GLN A 157 -0.98 2.22 17.23
N ALA A 158 -0.23 1.91 16.16
CA ALA A 158 0.60 2.87 15.45
C ALA A 158 -0.24 4.05 14.90
N LEU A 159 -1.39 3.77 14.29
CA LEU A 159 -2.28 4.81 13.77
C LEU A 159 -2.81 5.71 14.88
N ALA A 160 -3.27 5.12 15.99
CA ALA A 160 -3.77 5.88 17.13
C ALA A 160 -2.68 6.77 17.76
N ALA A 161 -1.45 6.27 17.86
CA ALA A 161 -0.31 7.04 18.35
C ALA A 161 0.06 8.18 17.41
N GLN A 162 0.11 7.95 16.09
CA GLN A 162 0.38 9.01 15.11
C GLN A 162 -0.73 10.07 15.07
N GLN A 163 -2.00 9.69 15.24
CA GLN A 163 -3.10 10.65 15.34
C GLN A 163 -2.97 11.56 16.57
N LYS A 164 -2.47 11.04 17.68
CA LYS A 164 -2.20 11.84 18.89
C LYS A 164 -0.99 12.74 18.73
N LYS A 165 0.07 12.27 18.06
CA LYS A 165 1.31 13.03 17.83
C LYS A 165 1.14 14.17 16.82
N PHE A 166 0.23 14.02 15.86
CA PHE A 166 -0.03 15.01 14.81
C PHE A 166 -1.49 15.49 14.80
N PRO A 167 -1.97 16.16 15.88
CA PRO A 167 -3.36 16.60 15.99
C PRO A 167 -3.73 17.65 14.93
N GLU A 168 -2.82 18.57 14.60
CA GLU A 168 -3.02 19.58 13.54
C GLU A 168 -3.33 18.93 12.18
N MET A 169 -2.66 17.83 11.84
CA MET A 169 -2.94 17.11 10.60
C MET A 169 -4.21 16.25 10.66
N ALA A 170 -4.68 15.89 11.85
CA ALA A 170 -5.97 15.23 12.03
C ALA A 170 -7.14 16.22 11.87
N GLU A 171 -6.95 17.46 12.32
CA GLU A 171 -7.88 18.55 12.08
C GLU A 171 -7.86 18.99 10.61
N SER A 172 -6.68 19.13 9.99
CA SER A 172 -6.57 19.46 8.57
C SER A 172 -7.21 18.39 7.70
N ALA A 173 -6.96 17.10 7.95
CA ALA A 173 -7.58 16.02 7.17
C ALA A 173 -9.11 15.99 7.30
N LYS A 174 -9.66 16.30 8.49
CA LYS A 174 -11.12 16.43 8.68
C LYS A 174 -11.67 17.67 7.97
N ALA A 175 -10.92 18.77 7.97
CA ALA A 175 -11.28 19.98 7.26
C ALA A 175 -11.30 19.74 5.74
N ASP A 176 -10.25 19.13 5.19
CA ASP A 176 -10.13 18.77 3.77
C ASP A 176 -11.27 17.84 3.34
N GLU A 177 -11.60 16.83 4.15
CA GLU A 177 -12.71 15.90 3.86
C GLU A 177 -14.07 16.63 3.88
N HIS A 178 -14.27 17.56 4.83
CA HIS A 178 -15.48 18.35 4.92
C HIS A 178 -15.63 19.31 3.73
N GLU A 179 -14.53 19.93 3.31
CA GLU A 179 -14.48 20.82 2.14
C GLU A 179 -14.79 20.07 0.85
N LEU A 180 -14.12 18.94 0.59
CA LEU A 180 -14.41 18.06 -0.56
C LEU A 180 -15.87 17.58 -0.58
N LYS A 181 -16.47 17.29 0.58
CA LYS A 181 -17.90 16.95 0.69
C LYS A 181 -18.79 18.14 0.35
N LYS A 182 -18.44 19.35 0.78
CA LYS A 182 -19.17 20.58 0.48
C LYS A 182 -19.13 20.89 -1.01
N GLU A 183 -17.93 20.87 -1.62
CA GLU A 183 -17.74 21.06 -3.06
C GLU A 183 -18.53 20.04 -3.87
N ARG A 184 -18.47 18.75 -3.49
CA ARG A 184 -19.24 17.71 -4.17
C ARG A 184 -20.76 17.94 -4.08
N LYS A 185 -21.26 18.44 -2.95
CA LYS A 185 -22.68 18.79 -2.80
C LYS A 185 -23.06 20.00 -3.65
N GLU A 186 -22.19 21.01 -3.71
CA GLU A 186 -22.38 22.22 -4.51
C GLU A 186 -22.37 21.90 -6.00
N GLN A 187 -21.41 21.10 -6.45
CA GLN A 187 -21.33 20.65 -7.84
C GLN A 187 -22.52 19.78 -8.24
N LYS A 188 -23.03 18.93 -7.33
CA LYS A 188 -24.30 18.22 -7.55
C LYS A 188 -25.49 19.16 -7.71
N LYS A 189 -25.56 20.26 -6.94
CA LYS A 189 -26.63 21.27 -7.08
C LYS A 189 -26.52 22.01 -8.41
N LEU A 190 -25.31 22.42 -8.80
CA LEU A 190 -25.05 23.08 -10.09
C LEU A 190 -25.43 22.18 -11.26
N ASN A 191 -24.97 20.93 -11.26
CA ASN A 191 -25.31 19.95 -12.30
C ASN A 191 -26.82 19.68 -12.36
N LYS A 192 -27.51 19.67 -11.21
CA LYS A 192 -28.97 19.53 -11.18
C LYS A 192 -29.66 20.73 -11.83
N LYS A 193 -29.26 21.96 -11.48
CA LYS A 193 -29.82 23.20 -12.03
C LYS A 193 -29.56 23.31 -13.54
N GLU A 194 -28.38 22.94 -14.00
CA GLU A 194 -28.04 22.90 -15.43
C GLU A 194 -28.93 21.92 -16.20
N ARG A 195 -29.18 20.72 -15.65
CA ARG A 195 -30.10 19.73 -16.25
C ARG A 195 -31.54 20.25 -16.32
N GLU A 196 -32.01 20.95 -15.28
CA GLU A 196 -33.34 21.57 -15.27
C GLU A 196 -33.46 22.67 -16.34
N MET A 197 -32.48 23.56 -16.44
CA MET A 197 -32.42 24.62 -17.46
C MET A 197 -32.41 24.03 -18.88
N ARG A 198 -31.61 22.99 -19.13
CA ARG A 198 -31.57 22.31 -20.43
C ARG A 198 -32.90 21.65 -20.79
N ASN A 199 -33.56 21.04 -19.82
CA ASN A 199 -34.88 20.44 -20.02
C ASN A 199 -35.97 21.50 -20.28
N GLN A 200 -35.88 22.65 -19.62
CA GLN A 200 -36.78 23.78 -19.86
C GLN A 200 -36.58 24.37 -21.25
N HIS A 201 -35.32 24.57 -21.68
CA HIS A 201 -35.01 25.07 -23.04
C HIS A 201 -35.56 24.14 -24.12
N ARG A 202 -35.35 22.82 -23.97
CA ARG A 202 -35.92 21.81 -24.88
C ARG A 202 -37.45 21.80 -24.93
N LYS A 203 -38.11 22.07 -23.80
CA LYS A 203 -39.59 22.16 -23.77
C LYS A 203 -40.08 23.43 -24.49
N ASN A 204 -39.38 24.54 -24.33
CA ASN A 204 -39.73 25.81 -24.95
C ASN A 204 -39.46 25.79 -26.48
N GLU A 205 -38.35 25.18 -26.93
CA GLU A 205 -38.08 24.99 -28.37
C GLU A 205 -39.14 24.11 -29.05
N ASN A 206 -39.61 23.05 -28.38
CA ASN A 206 -40.64 22.17 -28.94
C ASN A 206 -42.06 22.77 -28.93
N SER A 207 -42.34 23.77 -28.08
CA SER A 207 -43.65 24.44 -28.05
C SER A 207 -43.82 25.50 -29.14
N ASP A 208 -42.72 26.09 -29.62
CA ASP A 208 -42.76 27.12 -30.67
C ASP A 208 -42.93 26.51 -32.08
N ASP A 209 -42.65 25.22 -32.27
CA ASP A 209 -42.83 24.49 -33.55
C ASP A 209 -44.25 23.88 -33.72
N SER A 210 -45.09 23.94 -32.68
CA SER A 210 -46.46 23.36 -32.71
C SER A 210 -47.57 24.39 -32.96
N GLY A 211 -47.23 25.65 -33.22
CA GLY A 211 -48.18 26.77 -33.39
C GLY A 211 -48.53 27.12 -34.84
N GLY A 212 -47.99 26.39 -35.82
CA GLY A 212 -48.21 26.66 -37.25
C GLY A 212 -49.08 25.59 -37.92
N ASN A 213 -50.40 25.72 -37.84
CA ASN A 213 -51.33 25.16 -38.83
C ASN A 213 -52.61 25.98 -38.93
#